data_AF-A0A7S1B5X2-F1
#
_entry.id   AF-A0A7S1B5X2-F1
#
_cell.length_a   1.000
_cell.length_b   1.000
_cell.length_c   1.000
_cell.angle_alpha   90.00
_cell.angle_beta   90.00
_cell.angle_gamma   90.00
#
_symmetry.space_group_name_H-M   'P 1'
#
loop_
_entity.id
_entity.type
_entity.pdbx_description
1 polymer ?
#
loop_
_entity_poly.entity_id
_entity_poly.type
_entity_poly.pdbx_seq_one_letter_code
_entity_poly.pdbx_strand_id
1 'polypeptide(L)'
;MPAFFETFPVILIDKDGIIRADIPFRRAESKYSIEQVGVTVDFYGGKLNGQTFKDAPTVKKFARKAQLGEVFEFDRTSLESDGVFRSSPRGWYTFGHANFALLFFFGHLWHGGRTIFRDVFTGIG
;
A
#
# COMPACT_ATOMS: atom_id res chain seq x y z
N MET A 1 -0.90 -5.86 -3.95
CA MET A 1 0.14 -4.87 -4.28
C MET A 1 1.12 -4.86 -3.12
N PRO A 2 2.42 -5.05 -3.34
CA PRO A 2 3.39 -4.97 -2.25
C PRO A 2 3.49 -3.54 -1.72
N ALA A 3 3.69 -3.37 -0.41
CA ALA A 3 3.62 -2.08 0.28
C ALA A 3 4.69 -1.05 -0.17
N PHE A 4 5.72 -1.48 -0.88
CA PHE A 4 6.79 -0.60 -1.39
C PHE A 4 6.37 0.21 -2.63
N PHE A 5 5.38 -0.25 -3.38
CA PHE A 5 5.02 0.34 -4.67
C PHE A 5 3.84 1.31 -4.56
N GLU A 6 3.99 2.50 -5.12
CA GLU A 6 2.90 3.49 -5.26
C GLU A 6 1.94 3.15 -6.41
N THR A 7 2.46 2.50 -7.46
CA THR A 7 1.68 2.01 -8.59
C THR A 7 2.15 0.61 -8.95
N PHE A 8 1.23 -0.22 -9.44
CA PHE A 8 1.55 -1.61 -9.77
C PHE A 8 0.75 -2.06 -11.00
N PRO A 9 1.32 -2.88 -11.91
CA PRO A 9 0.59 -3.37 -13.07
C PRO A 9 -0.45 -4.42 -12.68
N VAL A 10 -1.53 -4.50 -13.45
CA VAL A 10 -2.55 -5.55 -13.28
C VAL A 10 -2.15 -6.75 -14.14
N ILE A 11 -1.85 -7.85 -13.47
CA ILE A 11 -1.45 -9.13 -14.07
C ILE A 11 -2.30 -10.22 -13.40
N LEU A 12 -2.90 -11.08 -14.21
CA LEU A 12 -3.67 -12.23 -13.78
C LEU A 12 -2.87 -13.50 -14.10
N ILE A 13 -2.63 -14.30 -13.08
CA ILE A 13 -1.91 -15.56 -13.15
C ILE A 13 -2.87 -16.72 -12.88
N ASP A 14 -2.60 -17.87 -13.48
CA ASP A 14 -3.26 -19.11 -13.06
C ASP A 14 -2.64 -19.67 -11.78
N LYS A 15 -3.21 -20.80 -11.31
CA LYS A 15 -2.76 -21.53 -10.12
C LYS A 15 -1.31 -22.01 -10.19
N ASP A 16 -0.74 -22.13 -11.39
CA ASP A 16 0.62 -22.61 -11.63
C ASP A 16 1.60 -21.44 -11.81
N GLY A 17 1.13 -20.19 -11.64
CA GLY A 17 1.93 -18.97 -11.73
C GLY A 17 2.16 -18.46 -13.15
N ILE A 18 1.47 -19.02 -14.15
CA ILE A 18 1.60 -18.63 -15.55
C ILE A 18 0.68 -17.43 -15.83
N ILE A 19 1.20 -16.42 -16.53
CA ILE A 19 0.43 -15.24 -16.92
C ILE A 19 -0.66 -15.64 -17.93
N ARG A 20 -1.91 -15.30 -17.61
CA ARG A 20 -3.07 -15.57 -18.47
C ARG A 20 -3.74 -14.32 -19.00
N ALA A 21 -3.70 -13.22 -18.27
CA ALA A 21 -4.22 -11.94 -18.74
C ALA A 21 -3.52 -10.75 -18.08
N ASP A 22 -3.59 -9.59 -18.73
CA ASP A 22 -3.07 -8.33 -18.21
C ASP A 22 -3.90 -7.12 -18.67
N ILE A 23 -3.57 -5.95 -18.13
CA ILE A 23 -3.96 -4.66 -18.70
C ILE A 23 -2.72 -4.06 -19.36
N PRO A 24 -2.60 -4.14 -20.70
CA PRO A 24 -1.37 -3.75 -21.38
C PRO A 24 -1.19 -2.23 -21.37
N PHE A 25 0.05 -1.79 -21.17
CA PHE A 25 0.41 -0.37 -21.30
C PHE A 25 0.43 0.07 -22.77
N ARG A 26 1.18 -0.65 -23.63
CA ARG A 26 1.15 -0.47 -25.10
C ARG A 26 0.23 -1.52 -25.72
N ARG A 27 -0.70 -1.07 -26.57
CA ARG A 27 -1.74 -1.96 -27.13
C ARG A 27 -1.37 -2.61 -28.47
N ALA A 28 -0.35 -2.12 -29.16
CA ALA A 28 -0.01 -2.54 -30.53
C ALA A 28 0.28 -4.04 -30.67
N GLU A 29 0.92 -4.64 -29.67
CA GLU A 29 1.31 -6.06 -29.67
C GLU A 29 0.72 -6.82 -28.48
N SER A 30 -0.42 -6.33 -27.96
CA SER A 30 -1.11 -7.00 -26.85
C SER A 30 -1.55 -8.39 -27.26
N LYS A 31 -1.23 -9.39 -26.43
CA LYS A 31 -1.70 -10.79 -26.57
C LYS A 31 -2.54 -11.26 -25.38
N TYR A 32 -2.42 -10.59 -24.24
CA TYR A 32 -3.01 -10.99 -22.96
C TYR A 32 -4.09 -10.02 -22.45
N SER A 33 -4.55 -9.09 -23.29
CA SER A 33 -5.58 -8.15 -22.84
C SER A 33 -6.86 -8.88 -22.41
N ILE A 34 -7.52 -8.33 -21.38
CA ILE A 34 -8.82 -8.79 -20.88
C ILE A 34 -9.83 -9.03 -22.02
N GLU A 35 -9.86 -8.17 -23.03
CA GLU A 35 -10.73 -8.31 -24.20
C GLU A 35 -10.39 -9.53 -25.08
N GLN A 36 -9.09 -9.76 -25.34
CA GLN A 36 -8.63 -10.84 -26.20
C GLN A 36 -8.80 -12.21 -25.53
N VAL A 37 -8.56 -12.27 -24.23
CA VAL A 37 -8.63 -13.51 -23.43
C VAL A 37 -10.08 -13.83 -23.03
N GLY A 38 -10.95 -12.82 -22.95
CA GLY A 38 -12.35 -13.01 -22.57
C GLY A 38 -12.54 -13.24 -21.07
N VAL A 39 -11.79 -12.53 -20.23
CA VAL A 39 -11.84 -12.70 -18.77
C VAL A 39 -13.19 -12.22 -18.23
N THR A 40 -13.81 -13.01 -17.36
CA THR A 40 -15.03 -12.68 -16.62
C THR A 40 -14.73 -12.59 -15.12
N VAL A 41 -15.61 -11.94 -14.36
CA VAL A 41 -15.52 -11.90 -12.90
C VAL A 41 -16.86 -12.29 -12.28
N ASP A 42 -16.81 -13.21 -11.33
CA ASP A 42 -17.94 -13.71 -10.55
C ASP A 42 -17.77 -13.29 -9.08
N PHE A 43 -18.84 -12.81 -8.46
CA PHE A 43 -18.85 -12.37 -7.06
C PHE A 43 -19.59 -13.36 -6.16
N TYR A 44 -18.98 -13.70 -5.03
CA TYR A 44 -19.53 -14.58 -4.01
C TYR A 44 -19.56 -13.84 -2.67
N GLY A 45 -20.75 -13.64 -2.11
CA GLY A 45 -20.98 -12.86 -0.89
C GLY A 45 -20.99 -11.34 -1.11
N GLY A 46 -21.30 -10.62 -0.03
CA GLY A 46 -21.40 -9.16 -0.05
C GLY A 46 -22.51 -8.60 -0.95
N LYS A 47 -22.41 -7.31 -1.30
CA LYS A 47 -23.42 -6.58 -2.07
C LYS A 47 -23.61 -7.11 -3.51
N LEU A 48 -22.58 -7.70 -4.09
CA LEU A 48 -22.58 -8.17 -5.49
C LEU A 48 -22.76 -9.68 -5.61
N ASN A 49 -23.20 -10.38 -4.56
CA ASN A 49 -23.32 -11.83 -4.55
C ASN A 49 -24.11 -12.38 -5.75
N GLY A 50 -23.57 -13.38 -6.43
CA GLY A 50 -24.19 -14.06 -7.57
C GLY A 50 -24.16 -13.26 -8.87
N GLN A 51 -23.51 -12.09 -8.89
CA GLN A 51 -23.37 -11.30 -10.11
C GLN A 51 -22.11 -11.71 -10.88
N THR A 52 -22.28 -11.79 -12.20
CA THR A 52 -21.21 -12.05 -13.17
C THR A 52 -21.08 -10.86 -14.11
N PHE A 53 -19.86 -10.35 -14.28
CA PHE A 53 -19.56 -9.32 -15.26
C PHE A 53 -18.65 -9.87 -16.37
N LYS A 54 -19.00 -9.55 -17.61
CA LYS A 54 -18.28 -9.99 -18.81
C LYS A 54 -17.76 -8.83 -19.66
N ASP A 55 -18.22 -7.61 -19.40
CA ASP A 55 -17.77 -6.44 -20.13
C ASP A 55 -16.36 -6.02 -19.66
N ALA A 56 -15.45 -5.88 -20.62
CA ALA A 56 -14.05 -5.61 -20.33
C ALA A 56 -13.80 -4.36 -19.45
N PRO A 57 -14.53 -3.23 -19.61
CA PRO A 57 -14.35 -2.07 -18.73
C PRO A 57 -14.63 -2.38 -17.26
N THR A 58 -15.72 -3.09 -16.95
CA THR A 58 -16.08 -3.45 -15.57
C THR A 58 -15.13 -4.49 -15.00
N VAL A 59 -14.75 -5.50 -15.78
CA VAL A 59 -13.75 -6.50 -15.37
C VAL A 59 -12.41 -5.82 -15.04
N LYS A 60 -11.94 -4.89 -15.87
CA LYS A 60 -10.72 -4.09 -15.61
C LYS A 60 -10.84 -3.22 -14.36
N LYS A 61 -12.02 -2.65 -14.10
CA LYS A 61 -12.28 -1.87 -12.87
C LYS A 61 -12.12 -2.73 -11.64
N PHE A 62 -12.69 -3.94 -11.62
CA PHE A 62 -12.57 -4.84 -10.48
C PHE A 62 -11.19 -5.46 -10.36
N ALA A 63 -10.53 -5.83 -11.46
CA ALA A 63 -9.15 -6.33 -11.44
C ALA A 63 -8.17 -5.32 -10.84
N ARG A 64 -8.32 -4.01 -11.14
CA ARG A 64 -7.54 -2.94 -10.49
C ARG A 64 -7.79 -2.84 -9.00
N LYS A 65 -9.01 -3.04 -8.53
CA LYS A 65 -9.34 -3.01 -7.10
C LYS A 65 -8.85 -4.27 -6.37
N ALA A 66 -9.01 -5.45 -6.97
CA ALA A 66 -8.56 -6.73 -6.42
C ALA A 66 -7.04 -6.78 -6.20
N GLN A 67 -6.28 -5.99 -6.96
CA GLN A 67 -4.85 -5.79 -6.75
C GLN A 67 -4.52 -5.27 -5.34
N LEU A 68 -5.44 -4.54 -4.69
CA LEU A 68 -5.29 -4.00 -3.33
C LEU A 68 -5.80 -4.97 -2.26
N GLY A 69 -6.36 -6.12 -2.65
CA GLY A 69 -7.02 -7.08 -1.75
C GLY A 69 -8.54 -7.08 -1.94
N GLU A 70 -9.27 -7.28 -0.85
CA GLU A 70 -10.74 -7.34 -0.84
C GLU A 70 -11.38 -6.04 -1.31
N VAL A 71 -12.48 -6.16 -2.06
CA VAL A 71 -13.13 -5.01 -2.71
C VAL A 71 -14.27 -4.48 -1.84
N PHE A 72 -14.22 -3.18 -1.53
CA PHE A 72 -15.25 -2.47 -0.78
C PHE A 72 -15.86 -1.30 -1.56
N GLU A 73 -17.02 -0.87 -1.09
CA GLU A 73 -17.68 0.38 -1.46
C GLU A 73 -17.38 1.43 -0.39
N PHE A 74 -16.97 2.61 -0.82
CA PHE A 74 -16.61 3.72 0.06
C PHE A 74 -17.39 4.96 -0.34
N ASP A 75 -17.93 5.66 0.65
CA ASP A 75 -18.41 7.02 0.46
C ASP A 75 -17.21 7.98 0.42
N ARG A 76 -17.12 8.75 -0.67
CA ARG A 76 -16.08 9.78 -0.86
C ARG A 76 -16.61 11.20 -0.70
N THR A 77 -17.92 11.37 -0.62
CA THR A 77 -18.59 12.68 -0.66
C THR A 77 -18.66 13.32 0.71
N SER A 78 -18.97 12.54 1.76
CA SER A 78 -19.12 13.09 3.13
C SER A 78 -17.88 13.81 3.66
N LEU A 79 -16.69 13.39 3.26
CA LEU A 79 -15.42 13.97 3.73
C LEU A 79 -14.53 14.49 2.58
N GLU A 80 -15.10 14.66 1.38
CA GLU A 80 -14.37 15.11 0.18
C GLU A 80 -13.04 14.34 -0.07
N SER A 81 -13.09 13.01 0.09
CA SER A 81 -11.88 12.18 0.10
C SER A 81 -11.17 12.14 -1.26
N ASP A 82 -9.92 12.59 -1.28
CA ASP A 82 -9.04 12.74 -2.47
C ASP A 82 -8.72 11.40 -3.17
N GLY A 83 -8.76 10.27 -2.45
CA GLY A 83 -8.45 8.95 -2.96
C GLY A 83 -6.99 8.54 -2.81
N VAL A 84 -6.23 9.23 -1.95
CA VAL A 84 -4.83 8.91 -1.62
C VAL A 84 -4.79 8.17 -0.27
N PHE A 85 -3.95 7.15 -0.16
CA PHE A 85 -3.79 6.40 1.09
C PHE A 85 -3.13 7.26 2.19
N ARG A 86 -3.53 7.00 3.44
CA ARG A 86 -2.96 7.63 4.64
C ARG A 86 -2.49 6.56 5.61
N SER A 87 -1.50 6.90 6.44
CA SER A 87 -1.03 6.03 7.50
C SER A 87 -2.02 5.99 8.68
N SER A 88 -1.95 4.93 9.47
CA SER A 88 -2.79 4.76 10.66
C SER A 88 -2.13 5.33 11.92
N PRO A 89 -2.86 5.47 13.04
CA PRO A 89 -2.27 5.81 14.33
C PRO A 89 -1.13 4.87 14.76
N ARG A 90 -1.16 3.60 14.33
CA ARG A 90 -0.05 2.66 14.55
C ARG A 90 1.24 3.15 13.89
N GLY A 91 1.15 3.63 12.64
CA GLY A 91 2.31 4.19 11.93
C GLY A 91 2.81 5.47 12.57
N TRP A 92 1.90 6.40 12.91
CA TRP A 92 2.25 7.65 13.58
C TRP A 92 2.88 7.45 14.95
N TYR A 93 2.33 6.54 15.75
CA TYR A 93 2.87 6.18 17.06
C TYR A 93 4.29 5.65 16.93
N THR A 94 4.51 4.68 16.05
CA THR A 94 5.84 4.08 15.83
C THR A 94 6.85 5.12 15.38
N PHE A 95 6.48 5.99 14.42
CA PHE A 95 7.35 7.05 13.94
C PHE A 95 7.75 8.01 15.06
N GLY A 96 6.78 8.51 15.84
CA GLY A 96 7.07 9.43 16.93
C GLY A 96 8.00 8.81 17.98
N HIS A 97 7.70 7.60 18.43
CA HIS A 97 8.48 6.94 19.48
C HIS A 97 9.88 6.54 19.02
N ALA A 98 10.06 6.11 17.77
CA ALA A 98 11.38 5.82 17.23
C ALA A 98 12.29 7.07 17.25
N ASN A 99 11.75 8.22 16.83
CA ASN A 99 12.49 9.48 16.85
C ASN A 99 12.78 9.96 18.28
N PHE A 100 11.79 9.95 19.17
CA PHE A 100 12.00 10.39 20.54
C PHE A 100 12.97 9.48 21.29
N ALA A 101 12.90 8.16 21.11
CA ALA A 101 13.87 7.24 21.71
C ALA A 101 15.31 7.58 21.31
N LEU A 102 15.53 7.90 20.02
CA LEU A 102 16.84 8.31 19.53
C LEU A 102 17.31 9.64 20.14
N LEU A 103 16.42 10.63 20.23
CA LEU A 103 16.75 11.92 20.87
C LEU A 103 17.09 11.75 22.35
N PHE A 104 16.32 10.92 23.07
CA PHE A 104 16.53 10.66 24.49
C PHE A 104 17.80 9.86 24.75
N PHE A 105 18.19 8.98 23.82
CA PHE A 105 19.48 8.30 23.89
C PHE A 105 20.65 9.31 23.89
N PHE A 106 20.64 10.30 22.99
CA PHE A 106 21.66 11.35 22.99
C PHE A 106 21.58 12.24 24.25
N GLY A 107 20.38 12.59 24.71
CA GLY A 107 20.21 13.28 25.98
C GLY A 107 20.82 12.51 27.15
N HIS A 108 20.60 11.20 27.20
CA HIS A 108 21.16 10.32 28.23
C HIS A 108 22.70 10.32 28.19
N LEU A 109 23.31 10.13 27.02
CA LEU A 109 24.77 10.15 26.87
C LEU A 109 25.37 11.51 27.29
N TRP A 110 24.75 12.60 26.84
CA TRP A 110 25.17 13.96 27.19
C TRP A 110 25.12 14.20 28.70
N HIS A 111 23.97 13.95 29.32
CA HIS A 111 23.80 14.17 30.76
C HIS A 111 24.64 13.21 31.60
N GLY A 112 24.77 11.94 31.19
CA GLY A 112 25.66 10.98 31.84
C GLY A 112 27.11 11.43 31.82
N GLY A 113 27.60 11.87 30.65
CA GLY A 113 28.96 12.41 30.51
C GLY A 113 29.19 13.64 31.40
N ARG A 114 28.24 14.59 31.42
CA ARG A 114 28.30 15.77 32.30
C ARG A 114 28.34 15.44 33.79
N THR A 115 27.64 14.38 34.20
CA THR A 115 27.61 13.95 35.60
C THR A 115 28.93 13.31 36.01
N ILE A 116 29.50 12.44 35.16
CA ILE A 116 30.73 11.70 35.47
C ILE A 116 31.97 12.61 35.37
N PHE A 117 32.09 13.39 34.29
CA PHE A 117 33.24 14.28 34.03
C PHE A 117 32.96 15.72 34.46
N ARG A 118 32.29 15.88 35.60
CA ARG A 118 31.87 17.20 36.10
C ARG A 118 33.05 18.08 36.48
N ASP A 119 34.08 17.47 37.06
CA ASP A 119 35.32 18.09 37.52
C ASP A 119 36.10 18.77 36.39
N VAL A 120 36.15 18.15 35.20
CA VAL A 120 36.84 18.67 34.01
C VAL A 120 35.91 19.41 33.03
N PHE A 121 34.66 19.67 33.40
CA PHE A 121 33.65 20.18 32.48
C PHE A 121 33.98 21.58 31.92
N THR A 122 34.73 22.40 32.67
CA THR A 122 35.21 23.73 32.26
C THR A 122 36.66 23.75 31.75
N GLY A 123 37.28 22.58 31.57
CA GLY A 123 38.69 22.43 31.21
C GLY A 123 39.50 21.71 32.30
N ILE A 124 40.68 21.23 31.95
CA ILE A 124 41.58 20.43 32.82
C ILE A 124 42.55 21.28 33.67
N GLY A 125 42.38 22.60 33.67
CA GLY A 125 43.33 23.58 34.21
C GLY A 125 43.36 23.68 35.72
#